data_AF-A0A839NI33-F1
#
_entry.id   AF-A0A839NI33-F1
#
_cell.length_a   1.000
_cell.length_b   1.000
_cell.length_c   1.000
_cell.angle_alpha   90.00
_cell.angle_beta   90.00
_cell.angle_gamma   90.00
#
_symmetry.space_group_name_H-M   'P 1'
#
loop_
_entity.id
_entity.type
_entity.pdbx_description
1 polymer ?
#
loop_
_entity_poly.entity_id
_entity_poly.type
_entity_poly.pdbx_seq_one_letter_code
_entity_poly.pdbx_strand_id
1 'polypeptide(L)'
;MDKGIKNEKAGVSTPATPSKVEGAQSSDQSKLDLNTNASSEEVQKLHGELDAKDSEIISLKDDLKAKTDQIAALETEHQAFKDKLKPEIEKMQAENKNIKDLVEKLQGELVKAGGKAKTVKSEKKFIVISPFRDNQGDEGIFNIGDDVSHLDADRLENLVSRELVQKG
;
A
#
# COMPACT_ATOMS: atom_id res chain seq x y z
N MET A 1 -87.02 102.20 38.31
CA MET A 1 -86.45 101.06 37.58
C MET A 1 -86.52 99.88 38.54
N ASP A 2 -87.61 99.11 38.53
CA ASP A 2 -88.00 98.04 37.59
C ASP A 2 -87.50 96.66 38.07
N LYS A 3 -88.48 95.79 38.41
CA LYS A 3 -88.52 94.31 38.42
C LYS A 3 -87.40 93.55 39.16
N GLY A 4 -87.66 92.71 40.16
CA GLY A 4 -88.64 91.62 40.18
C GLY A 4 -88.10 90.42 39.40
N ILE A 5 -87.88 89.27 40.05
CA ILE A 5 -88.10 87.88 39.55
C ILE A 5 -87.82 86.90 40.71
N LYS A 6 -88.87 86.14 41.07
CA LYS A 6 -88.78 84.85 41.77
C LYS A 6 -88.45 83.78 40.72
N ASN A 7 -87.70 82.73 41.05
CA ASN A 7 -87.97 81.43 40.44
C ASN A 7 -87.56 80.26 41.33
N GLU A 8 -88.47 79.29 41.34
CA GLU A 8 -88.44 78.03 42.06
C GLU A 8 -87.62 76.95 41.32
N LYS A 9 -87.24 75.95 42.11
CA LYS A 9 -87.24 74.50 41.82
C LYS A 9 -86.07 73.82 41.09
N ALA A 10 -85.71 72.72 41.75
CA ALA A 10 -85.41 71.36 41.26
C ALA A 10 -83.96 71.00 40.97
N GLY A 11 -83.57 69.84 41.51
CA GLY A 11 -82.47 69.04 40.97
C GLY A 11 -81.52 68.49 42.03
N VAL A 12 -81.86 67.33 42.59
CA VAL A 12 -80.89 66.42 43.21
C VAL A 12 -79.76 66.18 42.21
N SER A 13 -78.52 66.50 42.59
CA SER A 13 -77.33 66.04 41.88
C SER A 13 -76.47 65.28 42.89
N THR A 14 -76.46 63.96 42.73
CA THR A 14 -75.55 63.04 43.41
C THR A 14 -74.10 63.37 43.03
N PRO A 15 -73.14 63.20 43.96
CA PRO A 15 -71.73 63.37 43.62
C PRO A 15 -71.31 62.27 42.64
N ALA A 16 -70.78 62.65 41.49
CA ALA A 16 -70.17 61.73 40.56
C ALA A 16 -68.92 61.13 41.22
N THR A 17 -68.95 59.81 41.45
CA THR A 17 -67.82 59.01 41.87
C THR A 17 -66.68 59.19 40.85
N PRO A 18 -65.44 59.53 41.25
CA PRO A 18 -64.33 59.52 40.31
C PRO A 18 -64.11 58.08 39.84
N SER A 19 -64.24 57.86 38.53
CA SER A 19 -63.98 56.57 37.91
C SER A 19 -62.51 56.23 38.08
N LYS A 20 -62.24 55.27 38.96
CA LYS A 20 -60.92 54.66 39.18
C LYS A 20 -60.60 53.82 37.94
N VAL A 21 -59.88 54.40 36.97
CA VAL A 21 -59.25 53.63 35.90
C VAL A 21 -58.01 52.95 36.48
N GLU A 22 -58.25 51.91 37.28
CA GLU A 22 -57.22 50.96 37.69
C GLU A 22 -57.37 49.70 36.85
N GLY A 23 -56.29 49.29 36.17
CA GLY A 23 -56.02 47.85 36.02
C GLY A 23 -55.80 47.26 34.62
N ALA A 24 -55.89 48.00 33.51
CA ALA A 24 -55.67 47.38 32.19
C ALA A 24 -54.20 47.42 31.69
N GLN A 25 -53.43 48.47 32.01
CA GLN A 25 -52.08 48.65 31.43
C GLN A 25 -50.99 47.69 31.95
N SER A 26 -51.13 47.14 33.16
CA SER A 26 -50.08 46.30 33.79
C SER A 26 -50.01 44.87 33.20
N SER A 27 -51.16 44.34 32.76
CA SER A 27 -51.26 42.97 32.22
C SER A 27 -50.64 42.85 30.82
N ASP A 28 -50.87 43.83 29.95
CA ASP A 28 -50.37 43.76 28.58
C ASP A 28 -48.87 44.04 28.50
N GLN A 29 -48.36 44.91 29.38
CA GLN A 29 -46.94 45.22 29.46
C GLN A 29 -46.12 44.04 30.00
N SER A 30 -46.60 43.35 31.05
CA SER A 30 -45.96 42.14 31.57
C SER A 30 -45.95 40.97 30.58
N LYS A 31 -46.99 40.80 29.76
CA LYS A 31 -46.99 39.83 28.66
C LYS A 31 -45.98 40.19 27.57
N LEU A 32 -45.85 41.48 27.24
CA LEU A 32 -44.88 41.96 26.26
C LEU A 32 -43.43 41.75 26.75
N ASP A 33 -43.17 42.03 28.03
CA ASP A 33 -41.88 41.84 28.69
C ASP A 33 -41.48 40.35 28.73
N LEU A 34 -42.42 39.45 29.04
CA LEU A 34 -42.17 38.01 29.00
C LEU A 34 -41.82 37.53 27.59
N ASN A 35 -42.53 38.02 26.57
CA ASN A 35 -42.30 37.62 25.18
C ASN A 35 -40.95 38.16 24.63
N THR A 36 -40.60 39.39 24.99
CA THR A 36 -39.31 39.99 24.60
C THR A 36 -38.14 39.32 25.29
N ASN A 37 -38.27 38.95 26.57
CA ASN A 37 -37.25 38.18 27.28
C ASN A 37 -37.06 36.78 26.67
N ALA A 38 -38.15 36.05 26.41
CA ALA A 38 -38.09 34.74 25.76
C ALA A 38 -37.42 34.82 24.37
N SER A 39 -37.75 35.85 23.58
CA SER A 39 -37.12 36.08 22.29
C SER A 39 -35.63 36.43 22.42
N SER A 40 -35.24 37.21 23.43
CA SER A 40 -33.83 37.54 23.70
C SER A 40 -33.02 36.30 24.09
N GLU A 41 -33.58 35.40 24.91
CA GLU A 41 -32.94 34.15 25.29
C GLU A 41 -32.72 33.23 24.08
N GLU A 42 -33.72 33.13 23.20
CA GLU A 42 -33.60 32.35 21.96
C GLU A 42 -32.54 32.92 21.01
N VAL A 43 -32.46 34.25 20.88
CA VAL A 43 -31.42 34.92 20.08
C VAL A 43 -30.02 34.69 20.65
N GLN A 44 -29.86 34.70 21.98
CA GLN A 44 -28.58 34.38 22.62
C GLN A 44 -28.18 32.92 22.40
N LYS A 45 -29.14 32.00 22.52
CA LYS A 45 -28.91 30.57 22.24
C LYS A 45 -28.46 30.34 20.79
N LEU A 46 -29.15 30.96 19.84
CA LEU A 46 -28.81 30.87 18.42
C LEU A 46 -27.44 31.46 18.10
N HIS A 47 -27.04 32.57 18.74
CA HIS A 47 -25.67 33.10 18.62
C HIS A 47 -24.63 32.12 19.14
N GLY A 48 -24.85 31.52 20.32
CA GLY A 48 -23.92 30.54 20.86
C GLY A 48 -23.78 29.30 19.98
N GLU A 49 -24.88 28.84 19.36
CA GLU A 49 -24.85 27.74 18.38
C GLU A 49 -24.12 28.13 17.10
N LEU A 50 -24.28 29.37 16.64
CA LEU A 50 -23.58 29.89 15.46
C LEU A 50 -22.06 29.95 15.72
N ASP A 51 -21.63 30.52 16.85
CA ASP A 51 -20.22 30.62 17.23
C ASP A 51 -19.56 29.23 17.36
N ALA A 52 -20.30 28.26 17.91
CA ALA A 52 -19.84 26.88 18.01
C ALA A 52 -19.67 26.24 16.62
N LYS A 53 -20.62 26.46 15.71
CA LYS A 53 -20.54 25.96 14.33
C LYS A 53 -19.43 26.63 13.53
N ASP A 54 -19.21 27.93 13.70
CA ASP A 54 -18.11 28.63 13.05
C ASP A 54 -16.75 28.10 13.52
N SER A 55 -16.63 27.82 14.82
CA SER A 55 -15.42 27.19 15.38
C SER A 55 -15.20 25.78 14.80
N GLU A 56 -16.27 24.98 14.66
CA GLU A 56 -16.21 23.66 14.04
C GLU A 56 -15.80 23.73 12.55
N ILE A 57 -16.35 24.69 11.80
CA ILE A 57 -16.00 24.91 10.39
C ILE A 57 -14.53 25.26 10.23
N ILE A 58 -13.98 26.13 11.10
CA ILE A 58 -12.57 26.49 11.09
C ILE A 58 -11.71 25.23 11.33
N SER A 59 -12.03 24.45 12.35
CA SER A 59 -11.31 23.21 12.68
C SER A 59 -11.33 22.23 11.50
N LEU A 60 -12.49 21.99 10.90
CA LEU A 60 -12.63 21.08 9.77
C LEU A 60 -11.86 21.57 8.53
N LYS A 61 -11.78 22.89 8.32
CA LYS A 61 -11.01 23.48 7.22
C LYS A 61 -9.51 23.28 7.41
N ASP A 62 -9.01 23.43 8.63
CA ASP A 62 -7.61 23.20 8.97
C ASP A 62 -7.24 21.71 8.80
N ASP A 63 -8.11 20.81 9.27
CA ASP A 63 -7.94 19.36 9.09
C ASP A 63 -7.93 18.97 7.61
N LEU A 64 -8.84 19.54 6.81
CA LEU A 64 -8.90 19.28 5.38
C LEU A 64 -7.60 19.75 4.71
N LYS A 65 -7.11 20.94 5.06
CA LYS A 65 -5.84 21.44 4.54
C LYS A 65 -4.68 20.51 4.91
N ALA A 66 -4.59 20.08 6.17
CA ALA A 66 -3.52 19.19 6.62
C ALA A 66 -3.55 17.85 5.88
N LYS A 67 -4.75 17.28 5.65
CA LYS A 67 -4.90 16.05 4.85
C LYS A 67 -4.55 16.25 3.38
N THR A 68 -4.92 17.37 2.79
CA THR A 68 -4.52 17.71 1.41
C THR A 68 -2.99 17.79 1.28
N ASP A 69 -2.33 18.46 2.22
CA ASP A 69 -0.86 18.57 2.23
C ASP A 69 -0.20 17.18 2.39
N GLN A 70 -0.76 16.29 3.24
CA GLN A 70 -0.29 14.91 3.39
C GLN A 70 -0.45 14.09 2.11
N ILE A 71 -1.57 14.21 1.41
CA ILE A 71 -1.81 13.51 0.14
C ILE A 71 -0.78 13.97 -0.89
N ALA A 72 -0.54 15.27 -1.04
CA ALA A 72 0.45 15.79 -1.98
C ALA A 72 1.88 15.30 -1.69
N ALA A 73 2.24 15.19 -0.41
CA ALA A 73 3.53 14.63 0.00
C ALA A 73 3.65 13.14 -0.37
N LEU A 74 2.62 12.35 -0.09
CA LEU A 74 2.59 10.92 -0.42
C LEU A 74 2.60 10.67 -1.94
N GLU A 75 1.91 11.50 -2.73
CA GLU A 75 1.94 11.43 -4.19
C GLU A 75 3.36 11.69 -4.72
N THR A 76 4.04 12.69 -4.16
CA THR A 76 5.42 13.02 -4.52
C THR A 76 6.37 11.87 -4.19
N GLU A 77 6.25 11.29 -2.99
CA GLU A 77 7.06 10.15 -2.57
C GLU A 77 6.81 8.92 -3.45
N HIS A 78 5.55 8.61 -3.73
CA HIS A 78 5.17 7.50 -4.59
C HIS A 78 5.72 7.67 -6.02
N GLN A 79 5.70 8.89 -6.57
CA GLN A 79 6.29 9.16 -7.86
C GLN A 79 7.82 8.97 -7.84
N ALA A 80 8.50 9.47 -6.80
CA ALA A 80 9.94 9.27 -6.64
C ALA A 80 10.32 7.78 -6.52
N PHE A 81 9.50 6.96 -5.86
CA PHE A 81 9.69 5.51 -5.82
C PHE A 81 9.52 4.85 -7.19
N LYS A 82 8.49 5.24 -7.95
CA LYS A 82 8.29 4.75 -9.32
C LYS A 82 9.47 5.08 -10.23
N ASP A 83 9.97 6.31 -10.15
CA ASP A 83 11.09 6.79 -10.96
C ASP A 83 12.39 6.07 -10.63
N LYS A 84 12.55 5.56 -9.40
CA LYS A 84 13.69 4.72 -8.99
C LYS A 84 13.52 3.25 -9.39
N LEU A 85 12.34 2.67 -9.16
CA LEU A 85 12.12 1.24 -9.37
C LEU A 85 12.08 0.86 -10.86
N LYS A 86 11.50 1.71 -11.71
CA LYS A 86 11.40 1.42 -13.15
C LYS A 86 12.77 1.17 -13.81
N PRO A 87 13.77 2.06 -13.70
CA PRO A 87 15.08 1.81 -14.31
C PRO A 87 15.82 0.64 -13.66
N GLU A 88 15.60 0.37 -12.38
CA GLU A 88 16.22 -0.78 -11.70
C GLU A 88 15.66 -2.12 -12.22
N ILE A 89 14.34 -2.19 -12.46
CA ILE A 89 13.71 -3.35 -13.13
C ILE A 89 14.27 -3.53 -14.54
N GLU A 90 14.37 -2.46 -15.32
CA GLU A 90 14.92 -2.51 -16.69
C GLU A 90 16.38 -2.99 -16.68
N LYS A 91 17.20 -2.53 -15.73
CA LYS A 91 18.58 -2.97 -15.55
C LYS A 91 18.66 -4.47 -15.22
N MET A 92 17.88 -4.94 -14.24
CA MET A 92 17.86 -6.36 -13.88
C MET A 92 17.38 -7.25 -15.03
N GLN A 93 16.42 -6.78 -15.83
CA GLN A 93 15.96 -7.51 -17.02
C GLN A 93 17.07 -7.62 -18.09
N ALA A 94 17.83 -6.55 -18.32
CA ALA A 94 18.96 -6.56 -19.24
C ALA A 94 20.08 -7.50 -18.76
N GLU A 95 20.42 -7.46 -17.47
CA GLU A 95 21.42 -8.37 -16.87
C GLU A 95 20.97 -9.83 -16.97
N ASN A 96 19.72 -10.14 -16.67
CA ASN A 96 19.18 -11.50 -16.81
C ASN A 96 19.25 -12.01 -18.24
N LYS A 97 18.95 -11.16 -19.24
CA LYS A 97 19.09 -11.52 -20.65
C LYS A 97 20.55 -11.84 -20.98
N ASN A 98 21.48 -10.99 -20.58
CA ASN A 98 22.91 -11.20 -20.84
C ASN A 98 23.43 -12.50 -20.20
N ILE A 99 23.01 -12.78 -18.96
CA ILE A 99 23.38 -14.03 -18.26
C ILE A 99 22.82 -15.23 -19.01
N LYS A 100 21.57 -15.17 -19.47
CA LYS A 100 20.96 -16.25 -20.24
C LYS A 100 21.72 -16.51 -21.55
N ASP A 101 22.04 -15.45 -22.30
CA ASP A 101 22.80 -15.55 -23.54
C ASP A 101 24.19 -16.16 -23.31
N LEU A 102 24.85 -15.79 -22.19
CA LEU A 102 26.15 -16.35 -21.80
C LEU A 102 26.05 -17.84 -21.43
N VAL A 103 25.01 -18.23 -20.70
CA VAL A 103 24.75 -19.63 -20.34
C VAL A 103 24.54 -20.48 -21.60
N GLU A 104 23.71 -20.02 -22.54
CA GLU A 104 23.49 -20.72 -23.81
C GLU A 104 24.78 -20.89 -24.60
N LYS A 105 25.63 -19.84 -24.65
CA LYS A 105 26.94 -19.91 -25.30
C LYS A 105 27.86 -20.94 -24.65
N LEU A 106 27.99 -20.91 -23.32
CA LEU A 106 28.84 -21.86 -22.57
C LEU A 106 28.34 -23.30 -22.71
N GLN A 107 27.03 -23.52 -22.70
CA GLN A 107 26.45 -24.84 -22.98
C GLN A 107 26.82 -25.32 -24.39
N GLY A 108 26.72 -24.45 -25.39
CA GLY A 108 27.15 -24.76 -26.75
C GLY A 108 28.64 -25.10 -26.85
N GLU A 109 29.49 -24.36 -26.13
CA GLU A 109 30.93 -24.64 -26.04
C GLU A 109 31.22 -25.97 -25.34
N LEU A 110 30.51 -26.29 -24.25
CA LEU A 110 30.64 -27.55 -23.53
C LEU A 110 30.25 -28.75 -24.41
N VAL A 111 29.16 -28.65 -25.17
CA VAL A 111 28.76 -29.68 -26.14
C VAL A 111 29.83 -29.88 -27.21
N LYS A 112 30.41 -28.79 -27.73
CA LYS A 112 31.51 -28.87 -28.71
C LYS A 112 32.77 -29.48 -28.11
N ALA A 113 33.10 -29.18 -26.85
CA ALA A 113 34.25 -29.74 -26.16
C ALA A 113 34.04 -31.24 -25.87
N GLY A 114 32.87 -31.65 -25.38
CA GLY A 114 32.52 -33.05 -25.13
C GLY A 114 32.42 -33.89 -26.42
N GLY A 115 31.98 -33.28 -27.53
CA GLY A 115 31.97 -33.92 -28.85
C GLY A 115 33.36 -34.19 -29.42
N LYS A 116 34.35 -33.35 -29.10
CA LYS A 116 35.76 -33.54 -29.52
C LYS A 116 36.48 -34.64 -28.73
N ALA A 117 35.99 -35.03 -27.56
CA ALA A 117 36.57 -36.12 -26.76
C ALA A 117 36.17 -37.53 -27.26
N LYS A 118 35.08 -37.66 -28.04
CA LYS A 118 34.54 -38.97 -28.48
C LYS A 118 35.02 -39.48 -29.85
N THR A 119 35.87 -38.74 -30.55
CA THR A 119 36.27 -39.08 -31.93
C THR A 119 37.78 -39.26 -32.13
N VAL A 120 38.50 -39.73 -31.10
CA VAL A 120 39.79 -40.40 -31.35
C VAL A 120 39.50 -41.90 -31.39
N LYS A 121 39.17 -42.40 -32.58
CA LYS A 121 39.12 -43.84 -32.85
C LYS A 121 40.57 -44.33 -32.90
N SER A 122 41.21 -44.44 -31.74
CA SER A 122 42.53 -45.04 -31.63
C SER A 122 42.41 -46.54 -31.93
N GLU A 123 43.34 -47.08 -32.71
CA GLU A 123 43.52 -48.52 -32.84
C GLU A 123 43.62 -49.13 -31.44
N LYS A 124 42.85 -50.19 -31.19
CA LYS A 124 42.84 -50.87 -29.89
C LYS A 124 44.23 -51.46 -29.64
N LYS A 125 44.96 -50.93 -28.66
CA LYS A 125 46.32 -51.37 -28.34
C LYS A 125 46.33 -52.46 -27.28
N PHE A 126 45.29 -52.56 -26.47
CA PHE A 126 45.21 -53.49 -25.35
C PHE A 126 43.80 -54.06 -25.24
N ILE A 127 43.69 -55.38 -25.41
CA ILE A 127 42.43 -56.11 -25.42
C ILE A 127 42.38 -57.05 -24.23
N VAL A 128 41.24 -57.08 -23.54
CA VAL A 128 41.00 -58.02 -22.44
C VAL A 128 40.91 -59.44 -23.01
N ILE A 129 41.72 -60.36 -22.48
CA ILE A 129 41.73 -61.79 -22.84
C ILE A 129 41.19 -62.68 -21.71
N SER A 130 41.12 -62.16 -20.49
CA SER A 130 40.48 -62.80 -19.35
C SER A 130 39.68 -61.77 -18.54
N PRO A 131 38.40 -62.02 -18.20
CA PRO A 131 37.58 -61.03 -17.51
C PRO A 131 38.17 -60.67 -16.15
N PHE A 132 38.13 -59.39 -15.82
CA PHE A 132 38.54 -58.91 -14.51
C PHE A 132 37.66 -57.76 -14.04
N ARG A 133 37.56 -57.60 -12.74
CA ARG A 133 36.88 -56.47 -12.11
C ARG A 133 37.89 -55.39 -11.77
N ASP A 134 37.56 -54.14 -12.07
CA ASP A 134 38.31 -53.02 -11.52
C ASP A 134 38.01 -52.89 -10.03
N ASN A 135 39.07 -52.84 -9.22
CA ASN A 135 38.98 -52.60 -7.78
C ASN A 135 39.41 -51.17 -7.42
N GLN A 136 39.81 -50.35 -8.40
CA GLN A 136 40.33 -48.99 -8.22
C GLN A 136 39.45 -47.90 -8.86
N GLY A 137 38.36 -48.24 -9.55
CA GLY A 137 37.46 -47.29 -10.19
C GLY A 137 36.01 -47.79 -10.33
N ASP A 138 35.11 -46.90 -10.76
CA ASP A 138 33.67 -47.17 -10.96
C ASP A 138 33.36 -47.95 -12.28
N GLU A 139 34.39 -48.38 -13.03
CA GLU A 139 34.23 -48.94 -14.38
C GLU A 139 33.73 -50.39 -14.42
N GLY A 140 33.51 -51.03 -13.27
CA GLY A 140 32.82 -52.33 -13.18
C GLY A 140 33.66 -53.52 -13.66
N ILE A 141 33.04 -54.45 -14.40
CA ILE A 141 33.68 -55.68 -14.89
C ILE A 141 34.05 -55.50 -16.36
N PHE A 142 35.33 -55.70 -16.68
CA PHE A 142 35.82 -55.77 -18.04
C PHE A 142 35.70 -57.20 -18.58
N ASN A 143 35.12 -57.34 -19.77
CA ASN A 143 34.87 -58.61 -20.44
C ASN A 143 35.89 -58.85 -21.56
N ILE A 144 36.02 -60.11 -21.97
CA ILE A 144 36.91 -60.49 -23.07
C ILE A 144 36.54 -59.72 -24.33
N GLY A 145 37.54 -59.12 -25.00
CA GLY A 145 37.38 -58.32 -26.21
C GLY A 145 37.19 -56.82 -25.98
N ASP A 146 37.00 -56.40 -24.72
CA ASP A 146 36.94 -54.99 -24.35
C ASP A 146 38.29 -54.31 -24.62
N ASP A 147 38.24 -53.06 -25.05
CA ASP A 147 39.41 -52.21 -25.21
C ASP A 147 39.67 -51.47 -23.91
N VAL A 148 40.87 -51.63 -23.37
CA VAL A 148 41.30 -50.98 -22.12
C VAL A 148 42.50 -50.06 -22.34
N SER A 149 42.74 -49.66 -23.60
CA SER A 149 43.86 -48.77 -23.97
C SER A 149 43.82 -47.38 -23.32
N HIS A 150 42.71 -47.02 -22.66
CA HIS A 150 42.55 -45.78 -21.90
C HIS A 150 43.16 -45.84 -20.49
N LEU A 151 43.48 -47.04 -19.99
CA LEU A 151 44.11 -47.20 -18.67
C LEU A 151 45.55 -46.68 -18.68
N ASP A 152 46.06 -46.28 -17.50
CA ASP A 152 47.43 -45.83 -17.34
C ASP A 152 48.46 -46.94 -17.64
N ALA A 153 49.68 -46.55 -17.99
CA ALA A 153 50.72 -47.46 -18.47
C ALA A 153 51.13 -48.50 -17.43
N ASP A 154 51.28 -48.11 -16.16
CA ASP A 154 51.69 -48.99 -15.07
C ASP A 154 50.61 -50.06 -14.81
N ARG A 155 49.34 -49.66 -14.88
CA ARG A 155 48.20 -50.55 -14.76
C ARG A 155 48.10 -51.51 -15.95
N LEU A 156 48.31 -51.05 -17.17
CA LEU A 156 48.34 -51.91 -18.36
C LEU A 156 49.47 -52.93 -18.27
N GLU A 157 50.67 -52.54 -17.83
CA GLU A 157 51.80 -53.45 -17.62
C GLU A 157 51.46 -54.52 -16.57
N ASN A 158 50.82 -54.14 -15.47
CA ASN A 158 50.35 -55.09 -14.45
C ASN A 158 49.33 -56.09 -15.02
N LEU A 159 48.35 -55.61 -15.79
CA LEU A 159 47.31 -56.46 -16.38
C LEU A 159 47.86 -57.41 -17.44
N VAL A 160 48.83 -56.96 -18.24
CA VAL A 160 49.56 -57.82 -19.20
C VAL A 160 50.39 -58.88 -18.45
N SER A 161 51.10 -58.48 -17.39
CA SER A 161 51.90 -59.41 -16.57
C SER A 161 51.05 -60.48 -15.88
N ARG A 162 49.76 -60.21 -15.67
CA ARG A 162 48.77 -61.13 -15.10
C ARG A 162 47.98 -61.89 -16.15
N GLU A 163 48.32 -61.75 -17.44
CA GLU A 163 47.65 -62.39 -18.57
C GLU A 163 46.14 -62.07 -18.64
N LEU A 164 45.72 -60.91 -18.11
CA LEU A 164 44.33 -60.46 -18.17
C LEU A 164 44.06 -59.67 -19.45
N VAL A 165 45.09 -59.03 -19.98
CA VAL A 165 45.04 -58.16 -21.16
C VAL A 165 46.21 -58.52 -22.08
N GLN A 166 45.97 -58.48 -23.39
CA GLN A 166 46.99 -58.66 -24.42
C GLN A 166 47.17 -57.38 -25.21
N LYS A 167 48.43 -57.06 -25.55
CA LYS A 167 48.74 -55.98 -26.49
C LYS A 167 48.38 -56.43 -27.92
N GLY A 168 47.54 -55.63 -28.60
CA GLY A 168 47.19 -55.79 -30.01
C GLY A 168 48.34 -55.50 -30.96
#